data_AF-A0A9D1G9H5-F1
#
_entry.id   AF-A0A9D1G9H5-F1
#
_cell.length_a   1.000
_cell.length_b   1.000
_cell.length_c   1.000
_cell.angle_alpha   90.00
_cell.angle_beta   90.00
_cell.angle_gamma   90.00
#
_symmetry.space_group_name_H-M   'P 1'
#
loop_
_entity.id
_entity.type
_entity.pdbx_description
1 polymer ?
#
loop_
_entity_poly.entity_id
_entity_poly.type
_entity_poly.pdbx_seq_one_letter_code
_entity_poly.pdbx_strand_id
1 'polypeptide(L)'
;MAKEKIIELINVSKQYDDTTVVENFNLYINKGEFVTFLGPSGCGKTTTLRMIAGFELPTSGKILLNNQDITQIPPHKRPVNTVFQRYALFPHLDVYDNIAFGLKLKRVPNEKKPGKMRKLTSAEIDKKVTAALKIVDLEEFEDRDIATLSGGQQQRVAIARAIVNEPEILLLDEPLGALDLKMRKDMQLELKEMHKKLGITFIYVTHDQEEALTMSDTIVVMNDGVIQQIGKPLDIYNEPANAFVADFIGESNIYSGTILSSSTVRFLNHNFKCVDKFEKNEKVDVVVRPEDVRLVEESEGMVSGTLISKIFKGVHYEYIMMIGKNEVVIQDTRDFEINQKMGIIIEPDLIHIMHKDFTSNVYDGYITKNNTVVFAEGEFECDVTQLFPNSHLNEEGYLIDENGISHDLTDCDVKVEVGLSDIEIIDNEEDGVVSGEIISILYKGDHYQVIIRTKEEDDFVVDTEYTWNEFDRVSVKIPPEKIKLTLKHEVNNHEKD
;
A
#
# COMPACT_ATOMS: atom_id res chain seq x y z
N MET A 1 -28.72 0.62 13.47
CA MET A 1 -28.35 1.88 14.14
C MET A 1 -27.10 2.40 13.44
N ALA A 2 -27.04 3.68 13.10
CA ALA A 2 -25.83 4.25 12.50
C ALA A 2 -24.66 4.08 13.47
N LYS A 3 -23.53 3.55 13.00
CA LYS A 3 -22.33 3.42 13.83
C LYS A 3 -21.85 4.82 14.23
N GLU A 4 -21.51 5.02 15.50
CA GLU A 4 -21.00 6.28 16.03
C GLU A 4 -19.52 6.41 15.70
N LYS A 5 -19.12 7.50 15.03
CA LYS A 5 -17.72 7.81 14.72
C LYS A 5 -16.99 8.20 16.00
N ILE A 6 -15.89 7.51 16.32
CA ILE A 6 -15.05 7.83 17.48
C ILE A 6 -13.82 8.66 17.08
N ILE A 7 -13.21 8.36 15.94
CA ILE A 7 -12.06 9.07 15.39
C ILE A 7 -12.38 9.55 13.98
N GLU A 8 -11.94 10.76 13.64
CA GLU A 8 -12.00 11.30 12.28
C GLU A 8 -10.71 12.08 11.97
N LEU A 9 -10.00 11.67 10.92
CA LEU A 9 -8.84 12.35 10.35
C LEU A 9 -9.34 13.11 9.13
N ILE A 10 -9.13 14.42 9.11
CA ILE A 10 -9.60 15.32 8.06
C ILE A 10 -8.40 16.00 7.41
N ASN A 11 -8.12 15.62 6.15
CA ASN A 11 -7.01 16.11 5.35
C ASN A 11 -5.68 16.14 6.12
N VAL A 12 -5.40 15.07 6.87
CA VAL A 12 -4.20 15.00 7.72
C VAL A 12 -2.99 14.73 6.85
N SER A 13 -2.00 15.63 6.89
CA SER A 13 -0.71 15.41 6.23
C SER A 13 0.45 15.54 7.22
N LYS A 14 1.53 14.80 6.96
CA LYS A 14 2.78 14.87 7.70
C LYS A 14 3.97 14.95 6.76
N GLN A 15 4.74 16.01 6.95
CA GLN A 15 6.04 16.22 6.31
C GLN A 15 7.15 16.22 7.36
N TYR A 16 8.27 15.61 7.00
CA TYR A 16 9.54 15.70 7.72
C TYR A 16 10.52 16.39 6.80
N ASP A 17 10.97 17.58 7.21
CA ASP A 17 11.72 18.48 6.33
C ASP A 17 10.97 18.66 5.01
N ASP A 18 11.54 18.26 3.88
CA ASP A 18 10.91 18.37 2.55
C ASP A 18 10.20 17.09 2.08
N THR A 19 10.23 16.01 2.86
CA THR A 19 9.64 14.71 2.48
C THR A 19 8.24 14.52 3.06
N THR A 20 7.26 14.26 2.19
CA THR A 20 5.89 13.92 2.61
C THR A 20 5.78 12.44 2.97
N VAL A 21 5.41 12.14 4.22
CA VAL A 21 5.30 10.75 4.73
C VAL A 21 3.85 10.31 4.87
N VAL A 22 2.92 11.26 5.03
CA VAL A 22 1.48 11.01 5.01
C VAL A 22 0.84 12.17 4.25
N GLU A 23 0.04 11.86 3.24
CA GLU A 23 -0.56 12.87 2.38
C GLU A 23 -2.09 12.79 2.38
N ASN A 24 -2.73 13.91 2.71
CA ASN A 24 -4.18 14.11 2.60
C ASN A 24 -5.02 12.95 3.18
N PHE A 25 -4.61 12.46 4.35
CA PHE A 25 -5.18 11.28 4.96
C PHE A 25 -6.57 11.57 5.53
N ASN A 26 -7.58 10.95 4.92
CA ASN A 26 -8.99 11.10 5.27
C ASN A 26 -9.57 9.76 5.70
N LEU A 27 -9.94 9.65 6.98
CA LEU A 27 -10.43 8.40 7.56
C LEU A 27 -11.40 8.69 8.69
N TYR A 28 -12.47 7.90 8.79
CA TYR A 28 -13.26 7.82 10.01
C TYR A 28 -13.22 6.40 10.56
N ILE A 29 -13.25 6.28 11.88
CA ILE A 29 -13.27 5.00 12.59
C ILE A 29 -14.49 4.99 13.50
N ASN A 30 -15.23 3.89 13.51
CA ASN A 30 -16.39 3.73 14.36
C ASN A 30 -16.00 3.22 15.74
N LYS A 31 -16.80 3.56 16.75
CA LYS A 31 -16.62 3.07 18.11
C LYS A 31 -16.72 1.55 18.17
N GLY A 32 -15.72 0.91 18.79
CA GLY A 32 -15.65 -0.55 18.98
C GLY A 32 -15.26 -1.31 17.72
N GLU A 33 -14.71 -0.61 16.71
CA GLU A 33 -14.20 -1.22 15.48
C GLU A 33 -12.74 -1.64 15.66
N PHE A 34 -12.38 -2.80 15.09
CA PHE A 34 -10.99 -3.21 14.91
C PHE A 34 -10.52 -2.74 13.52
N VAL A 35 -9.75 -1.66 13.49
CA VAL A 35 -9.16 -1.11 12.26
C VAL A 35 -7.69 -1.46 12.18
N THR A 36 -7.24 -1.95 11.03
CA THR A 36 -5.83 -2.23 10.76
C THR A 36 -5.30 -1.33 9.65
N PHE A 37 -4.19 -0.65 9.89
CA PHE A 37 -3.38 -0.01 8.87
C PHE A 37 -2.37 -1.02 8.37
N LEU A 38 -2.42 -1.28 7.07
CA LEU A 38 -1.65 -2.31 6.38
C LEU A 38 -0.93 -1.67 5.19
N GLY A 39 0.30 -2.09 4.93
CA GLY A 39 1.08 -1.58 3.80
C GLY A 39 2.58 -1.84 3.95
N PRO A 40 3.39 -1.52 2.94
CA PRO A 40 4.84 -1.72 2.94
C PRO A 40 5.57 -0.95 4.06
N SER A 41 6.81 -1.33 4.33
CA SER A 41 7.67 -0.55 5.24
C SER A 41 7.81 0.89 4.73
N GLY A 42 7.77 1.87 5.63
CA GLY A 42 7.93 3.29 5.25
C GLY A 42 6.67 4.01 4.77
N CYS A 43 5.55 3.33 4.46
CA CYS A 43 4.36 3.99 3.88
C CYS A 43 3.55 4.89 4.84
N GLY A 44 4.05 5.21 6.03
CA GLY A 44 3.40 6.18 6.95
C GLY A 44 2.42 5.63 7.99
N LYS A 45 2.28 4.30 8.14
CA LYS A 45 1.36 3.67 9.13
C LYS A 45 1.65 4.08 10.57
N THR A 46 2.89 3.86 11.04
CA THR A 46 3.32 4.19 12.40
C THR A 46 3.26 5.70 12.66
N THR A 47 3.63 6.51 11.67
CA THR A 47 3.49 7.99 11.71
C THR A 47 2.02 8.38 11.95
N THR A 48 1.08 7.79 11.20
CA THR A 48 -0.36 8.02 11.36
C THR A 48 -0.84 7.61 12.76
N LEU A 49 -0.43 6.43 13.24
CA LEU A 49 -0.76 5.97 14.59
C LEU A 49 -0.22 6.90 15.68
N ARG A 50 1.01 7.40 15.53
CA ARG A 50 1.64 8.34 16.46
C ARG A 50 0.98 9.71 16.46
N MET A 51 0.47 10.17 15.31
CA MET A 51 -0.34 11.38 15.23
C MET A 51 -1.66 11.23 15.99
N ILE A 52 -2.32 10.07 15.91
CA ILE A 52 -3.53 9.76 16.70
C ILE A 52 -3.20 9.67 18.20
N ALA A 53 -2.04 9.10 18.56
CA ALA A 53 -1.56 9.05 19.95
C ALA A 53 -1.10 10.41 20.49
N GLY A 54 -0.79 11.37 19.62
CA GLY A 54 -0.26 12.70 19.95
C GLY A 54 1.25 12.73 20.19
N PHE A 55 1.97 11.64 19.89
CA PHE A 55 3.43 11.62 19.94
C PHE A 55 4.05 12.43 18.80
N GLU A 56 3.31 12.56 17.70
CA GLU A 56 3.66 13.41 16.57
C GLU A 56 2.50 14.36 16.28
N LEU A 57 2.82 15.56 15.78
CA LEU A 57 1.83 16.52 15.31
C LEU A 57 1.76 16.48 13.78
N PRO A 58 0.55 16.49 13.20
CA PRO A 58 0.41 16.64 11.76
C PRO A 58 0.92 18.01 11.32
N THR A 59 1.46 18.08 10.11
CA THR A 59 1.87 19.34 9.47
C THR A 59 0.63 20.14 9.08
N SER A 60 -0.43 19.47 8.62
CA SER A 60 -1.72 20.07 8.27
C SER A 60 -2.88 19.11 8.55
N GLY A 61 -4.11 19.61 8.51
CA GLY A 61 -5.31 18.83 8.80
C GLY A 61 -5.69 18.79 10.28
N LYS A 62 -6.68 17.95 10.61
CA LYS A 62 -7.23 17.82 11.96
C LYS A 62 -7.52 16.39 12.34
N ILE A 63 -7.36 16.07 13.62
CA ILE A 63 -7.74 14.81 14.23
C ILE A 63 -8.83 15.09 15.24
N LEU A 64 -10.01 14.51 15.03
CA LEU A 64 -11.15 14.62 15.91
C LEU A 64 -11.33 13.32 16.71
N LEU A 65 -11.63 13.44 18.00
CA LEU A 65 -12.07 12.35 18.87
C LEU A 65 -13.43 12.71 19.45
N ASN A 66 -14.45 11.88 19.23
CA ASN A 66 -15.84 12.17 19.62
C ASN A 66 -16.28 13.59 19.16
N ASN A 67 -15.95 13.95 17.91
CA ASN A 67 -16.15 15.27 17.29
C ASN A 67 -15.41 16.46 17.96
N GLN A 68 -14.48 16.20 18.88
CA GLN A 68 -13.64 17.23 19.49
C GLN A 68 -12.24 17.20 18.87
N ASP A 69 -11.72 18.37 18.51
CA ASP A 69 -10.36 18.49 17.97
C ASP A 69 -9.32 18.15 19.05
N ILE A 70 -8.56 17.08 18.82
CA ILE A 70 -7.50 16.61 19.69
C ILE A 70 -6.11 16.87 19.14
N THR A 71 -6.00 17.53 17.98
CA THR A 71 -4.75 17.68 17.21
C THR A 71 -3.61 18.21 18.08
N GLN A 72 -3.88 19.24 18.89
CA GLN A 72 -2.89 19.90 19.77
C GLN A 72 -2.89 19.36 21.21
N ILE A 73 -3.70 18.34 21.51
CA ILE A 73 -3.73 17.74 22.84
C ILE A 73 -2.52 16.81 23.00
N PRO A 74 -1.71 16.95 24.06
CA PRO A 74 -0.55 16.08 24.29
C PRO A 74 -0.97 14.65 24.69
N PRO A 75 -0.11 13.63 24.49
CA PRO A 75 -0.46 12.21 24.68
C PRO A 75 -1.09 11.90 26.04
N HIS A 76 -0.51 12.42 27.13
CA HIS A 76 -0.96 12.15 28.51
C HIS A 76 -2.36 12.71 28.85
N LYS A 77 -2.96 13.52 27.96
CA LYS A 77 -4.33 14.04 28.10
C LYS A 77 -5.31 13.39 27.12
N ARG A 78 -4.84 12.59 26.17
CA ARG A 78 -5.71 11.88 25.23
C ARG A 78 -6.28 10.63 25.90
N PRO A 79 -7.55 10.28 25.66
CA PRO A 79 -8.19 9.08 26.23
C PRO A 79 -7.80 7.79 25.46
N VAL A 80 -6.51 7.67 25.10
CA VAL A 80 -5.96 6.57 24.28
C VAL A 80 -4.75 5.96 24.98
N ASN A 81 -4.52 4.67 24.77
CA ASN A 81 -3.33 3.99 25.26
C ASN A 81 -2.63 3.27 24.11
N THR A 82 -1.30 3.26 24.12
CA THR A 82 -0.47 2.66 23.06
C THR A 82 0.32 1.48 23.59
N VAL A 83 0.33 0.38 22.83
CA VAL A 83 1.27 -0.73 22.98
C VAL A 83 2.28 -0.64 21.84
N PHE A 84 3.55 -0.50 22.20
CA PHE A 84 4.66 -0.36 21.25
C PHE A 84 5.25 -1.73 20.88
N GLN A 85 5.90 -1.79 19.71
CA GLN A 85 6.58 -2.97 19.15
C GLN A 85 7.51 -3.71 20.14
N ARG A 86 8.25 -2.97 21.00
CA ARG A 86 9.16 -3.56 22.02
C ARG A 86 8.53 -3.78 23.39
N TYR A 87 7.20 -3.79 23.49
CA TYR A 87 6.36 -3.88 24.71
C TYR A 87 6.60 -2.77 25.75
N ALA A 88 7.77 -2.15 25.79
CA ALA A 88 8.22 -1.11 26.71
C ALA A 88 7.93 -1.45 28.19
N LEU A 89 8.02 -2.73 28.56
CA LEU A 89 7.83 -3.19 29.93
C LEU A 89 8.98 -2.70 30.82
N PHE A 90 8.69 -2.42 32.09
CA PHE A 90 9.68 -1.96 33.05
C PHE A 90 10.41 -3.17 33.65
N PRO A 91 11.68 -3.43 33.28
CA PRO A 91 12.35 -4.69 33.62
C PRO A 91 12.66 -4.84 35.11
N HIS A 92 12.52 -3.78 35.90
CA HIS A 92 12.78 -3.75 37.35
C HIS A 92 11.50 -3.89 38.18
N LEU A 93 10.34 -4.07 37.54
CA LEU A 93 9.04 -4.24 38.18
C LEU A 93 8.50 -5.63 37.80
N ASP A 94 7.73 -6.25 38.70
CA ASP A 94 6.98 -7.47 38.40
C ASP A 94 5.77 -7.20 37.51
N VAL A 95 5.01 -8.25 37.17
CA VAL A 95 3.80 -8.15 36.36
C VAL A 95 2.77 -7.20 37.00
N TYR A 96 2.51 -7.34 38.30
CA TYR A 96 1.55 -6.51 39.01
C TYR A 96 1.92 -5.04 38.94
N ASP A 97 3.18 -4.70 39.27
CA ASP A 97 3.67 -3.34 39.32
C ASP A 97 3.77 -2.70 37.95
N ASN A 98 4.04 -3.47 36.90
CA ASN A 98 3.96 -3.00 35.52
C ASN A 98 2.54 -2.54 35.16
N ILE A 99 1.54 -3.36 35.47
CA ILE A 99 0.14 -3.06 35.18
C ILE A 99 -0.36 -1.93 36.08
N ALA A 100 -0.04 -1.97 37.38
CA ALA A 100 -0.49 -1.00 38.37
C ALA A 100 0.13 0.40 38.20
N PHE A 101 1.26 0.53 37.49
CA PHE A 101 2.03 1.78 37.39
C PHE A 101 1.17 3.00 37.01
N GLY A 102 0.37 2.89 35.95
CA GLY A 102 -0.51 3.98 35.50
C GLY A 102 -1.57 4.35 36.54
N LEU A 103 -2.14 3.35 37.23
CA LEU A 103 -3.15 3.56 38.27
C LEU A 103 -2.58 4.27 39.50
N LYS A 104 -1.32 3.99 39.88
CA LYS A 104 -0.64 4.66 41.01
C LYS A 104 -0.49 6.17 40.79
N LEU A 105 -0.42 6.60 39.53
CA LEU A 105 -0.34 8.01 39.12
C LEU A 105 -1.72 8.64 38.87
N LYS A 106 -2.71 7.83 38.51
CA LYS A 106 -4.07 8.27 38.19
C LYS A 106 -4.72 8.98 39.37
N ARG A 107 -5.35 10.11 39.07
CA ARG A 107 -6.14 10.90 40.02
C ARG A 107 -7.60 10.88 39.62
N VAL A 108 -8.48 10.66 40.60
CA VAL A 108 -9.93 10.60 40.43
C VAL A 108 -10.61 11.67 41.27
N PRO A 109 -11.82 12.14 40.89
CA PRO A 109 -12.59 13.06 41.72
C PRO A 109 -12.79 12.53 43.14
N ASN A 110 -12.67 13.41 44.13
CA ASN A 110 -12.89 13.05 45.53
C ASN A 110 -14.36 13.20 45.88
N GLU A 111 -15.07 12.07 45.99
CA GLU A 111 -16.49 12.01 46.38
C GLU A 111 -16.77 12.72 47.71
N LYS A 112 -15.81 12.72 48.64
CA LYS A 112 -15.95 13.37 49.96
C LYS A 112 -15.63 14.87 49.93
N LYS A 113 -14.97 15.37 48.88
CA LYS A 113 -14.53 16.77 48.74
C LYS A 113 -14.68 17.23 47.28
N PRO A 114 -15.88 17.72 46.89
CA PRO A 114 -16.14 18.21 45.54
C PRO A 114 -15.09 19.24 45.10
N GLY A 115 -14.57 19.11 43.88
CA GLY A 115 -13.52 19.96 43.33
C GLY A 115 -12.07 19.56 43.69
N LYS A 116 -11.85 18.55 44.53
CA LYS A 116 -10.51 17.99 44.78
C LYS A 116 -10.32 16.64 44.10
N MET A 117 -9.09 16.36 43.68
CA MET A 117 -8.68 15.07 43.13
C MET A 117 -7.99 14.23 44.22
N ARG A 118 -8.21 12.91 44.23
CA ARG A 118 -7.54 11.94 45.11
C ARG A 118 -6.80 10.88 44.28
N LYS A 119 -5.82 10.22 44.90
CA LYS A 119 -5.23 8.98 44.33
C LYS A 119 -6.20 7.81 44.52
N LEU A 120 -6.03 6.79 43.68
CA LEU A 120 -6.67 5.49 43.90
C LEU A 120 -6.10 4.84 45.18
N THR A 121 -6.96 4.15 45.91
CA THR A 121 -6.59 3.32 47.06
C THR A 121 -5.99 2.00 46.57
N SER A 122 -5.20 1.33 47.41
CA SER A 122 -4.62 0.03 47.04
C SER A 122 -5.68 -1.00 46.65
N ALA A 123 -6.83 -1.03 47.34
CA ALA A 123 -7.93 -1.93 47.01
C ALA A 123 -8.57 -1.63 45.63
N GLU A 124 -8.65 -0.35 45.23
CA GLU A 124 -9.13 0.02 43.90
C GLU A 124 -8.15 -0.35 42.80
N ILE A 125 -6.84 -0.21 43.07
CA ILE A 125 -5.77 -0.61 42.16
C ILE A 125 -5.81 -2.12 41.97
N ASP A 126 -5.80 -2.87 43.07
CA ASP A 126 -5.83 -4.32 43.10
C ASP A 126 -6.98 -4.89 42.27
N LYS A 127 -8.21 -4.42 42.55
CA LYS A 127 -9.40 -4.82 41.79
C LYS A 127 -9.26 -4.60 40.28
N LYS A 128 -8.66 -3.49 39.85
CA LYS A 128 -8.46 -3.17 38.43
C LYS A 128 -7.35 -4.02 37.80
N VAL A 129 -6.26 -4.26 38.53
CA VAL A 129 -5.15 -5.11 38.07
C VAL A 129 -5.63 -6.56 37.92
N THR A 130 -6.32 -7.13 38.92
CA THR A 130 -6.90 -8.48 38.83
C THR A 130 -7.88 -8.61 37.66
N ALA A 131 -8.73 -7.60 37.43
CA ALA A 131 -9.63 -7.60 36.29
C ALA A 131 -8.88 -7.57 34.94
N ALA A 132 -7.81 -6.78 34.83
CA ALA A 132 -6.98 -6.72 33.63
C ALA A 132 -6.24 -8.04 33.37
N LEU A 133 -5.66 -8.65 34.40
CA LEU A 133 -4.99 -9.96 34.33
C LEU A 133 -5.95 -11.06 33.88
N LYS A 134 -7.19 -11.02 34.36
CA LYS A 134 -8.24 -11.95 33.91
C LYS A 134 -8.62 -11.78 32.45
N ILE A 135 -8.62 -10.55 31.93
CA ILE A 135 -8.95 -10.30 30.51
C ILE A 135 -7.87 -10.89 29.60
N VAL A 136 -6.62 -10.84 30.04
CA VAL A 136 -5.46 -11.35 29.30
C VAL A 136 -5.05 -12.76 29.74
N ASP A 137 -5.88 -13.50 30.47
CA ASP A 137 -5.60 -14.88 30.90
C ASP A 137 -4.21 -15.07 31.57
N LEU A 138 -3.83 -14.11 32.45
CA LEU A 138 -2.59 -14.13 33.26
C LEU A 138 -2.88 -14.07 34.77
N GLU A 139 -4.01 -14.62 35.21
CA GLU A 139 -4.27 -14.84 36.65
C GLU A 139 -3.11 -15.68 37.25
N GLU A 140 -2.67 -15.39 38.48
CA GLU A 140 -1.56 -16.05 39.19
C GLU A 140 -0.12 -15.68 38.73
N PHE A 141 0.01 -14.72 37.79
CA PHE A 141 1.31 -14.25 37.31
C PHE A 141 1.77 -12.95 37.97
N GLU A 142 1.00 -12.42 38.93
CA GLU A 142 1.18 -11.09 39.55
C GLU A 142 2.61 -10.82 40.01
N ASP A 143 3.20 -11.78 40.72
CA ASP A 143 4.51 -11.64 41.38
C ASP A 143 5.68 -12.08 40.48
N ARG A 144 5.43 -12.45 39.21
CA ARG A 144 6.49 -12.91 38.32
C ARG A 144 7.33 -11.76 37.78
N ASP A 145 8.62 -12.01 37.62
CA ASP A 145 9.54 -11.12 36.93
C ASP A 145 9.33 -11.21 35.41
N ILE A 146 9.30 -10.06 34.73
CA ILE A 146 9.09 -9.97 33.27
C ILE A 146 10.12 -10.80 32.49
N ALA A 147 11.37 -10.84 32.94
CA ALA A 147 12.44 -11.58 32.27
C ALA A 147 12.21 -13.10 32.26
N THR A 148 11.30 -13.60 33.10
CA THR A 148 10.93 -15.02 33.16
C THR A 148 9.75 -15.39 32.24
N LEU A 149 9.10 -14.40 31.64
CA LEU A 149 7.92 -14.58 30.79
C LEU A 149 8.32 -14.87 29.34
N SER A 150 7.50 -15.67 28.65
CA SER A 150 7.59 -15.83 27.19
C SER A 150 7.22 -14.54 26.45
N GLY A 151 7.59 -14.41 25.17
CA GLY A 151 7.25 -13.23 24.36
C GLY A 151 5.75 -12.93 24.33
N GLY A 152 4.90 -13.94 24.13
CA GLY A 152 3.44 -13.78 24.17
C GLY A 152 2.93 -13.37 25.55
N GLN A 153 3.50 -13.91 26.64
CA GLN A 153 3.16 -13.49 28.00
C GLN A 153 3.55 -12.03 28.26
N GLN A 154 4.73 -11.59 27.82
CA GLN A 154 5.15 -10.19 27.92
C GLN A 154 4.20 -9.27 27.16
N GLN A 155 3.76 -9.68 25.96
CA GLN A 155 2.78 -8.93 25.19
C GLN A 155 1.45 -8.81 25.94
N ARG A 156 0.95 -9.89 26.53
CA ARG A 156 -0.27 -9.90 27.36
C ARG A 156 -0.15 -8.96 28.56
N VAL A 157 1.00 -8.91 29.22
CA VAL A 157 1.27 -7.91 30.28
C VAL A 157 1.24 -6.48 29.73
N ALA A 158 1.80 -6.23 28.55
CA ALA A 158 1.79 -4.90 27.92
C ALA A 158 0.37 -4.45 27.55
N ILE A 159 -0.46 -5.36 27.02
CA ILE A 159 -1.88 -5.14 26.75
C ILE A 159 -2.62 -4.87 28.05
N ALA A 160 -2.44 -5.72 29.09
CA ALA A 160 -3.05 -5.53 30.40
C ALA A 160 -2.73 -4.13 30.98
N ARG A 161 -1.46 -3.71 30.90
CA ARG A 161 -1.02 -2.37 31.32
C ARG A 161 -1.69 -1.25 30.52
N ALA A 162 -1.98 -1.46 29.24
CA ALA A 162 -2.67 -0.48 28.41
C ALA A 162 -4.17 -0.39 28.75
N ILE A 163 -4.85 -1.53 28.92
CA ILE A 163 -6.31 -1.59 29.15
C ILE A 163 -6.70 -1.25 30.59
N VAL A 164 -5.81 -1.42 31.58
CA VAL A 164 -6.13 -1.18 33.00
C VAL A 164 -6.60 0.26 33.28
N ASN A 165 -6.20 1.21 32.43
CA ASN A 165 -6.64 2.60 32.53
C ASN A 165 -8.05 2.85 31.97
N GLU A 166 -8.69 1.83 31.41
CA GLU A 166 -9.99 1.85 30.74
C GLU A 166 -10.02 2.88 29.59
N PRO A 167 -9.14 2.74 28.57
CA PRO A 167 -9.11 3.65 27.43
C PRO A 167 -10.33 3.45 26.52
N GLU A 168 -10.70 4.49 25.76
CA GLU A 168 -11.73 4.35 24.71
C GLU A 168 -11.15 3.73 23.43
N ILE A 169 -9.83 3.88 23.23
CA ILE A 169 -9.10 3.43 22.04
C ILE A 169 -7.78 2.80 22.49
N LEU A 170 -7.51 1.59 21.97
CA LEU A 170 -6.22 0.92 22.09
C LEU A 170 -5.46 1.01 20.76
N LEU A 171 -4.25 1.58 20.81
CA LEU A 171 -3.35 1.73 19.68
C LEU A 171 -2.27 0.64 19.76
N LEU A 172 -2.07 -0.11 18.69
CA LEU A 172 -1.19 -1.27 18.63
C LEU A 172 -0.20 -1.11 17.47
N ASP A 173 1.07 -0.87 17.78
CA ASP A 173 2.14 -0.63 16.77
C ASP A 173 3.00 -1.88 16.60
N GLU A 174 2.73 -2.67 15.55
CA GLU A 174 3.36 -3.97 15.25
C GLU A 174 3.57 -4.87 16.47
N PRO A 175 2.52 -5.10 17.30
CA PRO A 175 2.71 -5.74 18.60
C PRO A 175 3.07 -7.23 18.50
N LEU A 176 2.98 -7.84 17.31
CA LEU A 176 3.27 -9.26 17.05
C LEU A 176 4.60 -9.50 16.32
N GLY A 177 5.30 -8.45 15.88
CA GLY A 177 6.48 -8.56 15.03
C GLY A 177 7.67 -9.29 15.67
N ALA A 178 7.73 -9.36 17.00
CA ALA A 178 8.80 -10.03 17.75
C ALA A 178 8.52 -11.50 18.08
N LEU A 179 7.37 -12.06 17.67
CA LEU A 179 6.96 -13.43 18.01
C LEU A 179 7.28 -14.43 16.89
N ASP A 180 7.54 -15.68 17.26
CA ASP A 180 7.61 -16.79 16.30
C ASP A 180 6.24 -17.11 15.70
N LEU A 181 6.22 -17.82 14.57
CA LEU A 181 5.01 -18.09 13.80
C LEU A 181 3.88 -18.75 14.61
N LYS A 182 4.20 -19.70 15.49
CA LYS A 182 3.16 -20.41 16.27
C LYS A 182 2.57 -19.48 17.32
N MET A 183 3.43 -18.81 18.09
CA MET A 183 2.98 -17.83 19.08
C MET A 183 2.21 -16.68 18.43
N ARG A 184 2.62 -16.23 17.24
CA ARG A 184 1.93 -15.19 16.48
C ARG A 184 0.49 -15.58 16.17
N LYS A 185 0.26 -16.77 15.60
CA LYS A 185 -1.10 -17.26 15.29
C LYS A 185 -1.97 -17.40 16.53
N ASP A 186 -1.41 -17.95 17.61
CA ASP A 186 -2.13 -18.06 18.88
C ASP A 186 -2.52 -16.67 19.42
N MET A 187 -1.59 -15.71 19.40
CA MET A 187 -1.82 -14.34 19.86
C MET A 187 -2.80 -13.55 18.99
N GLN A 188 -2.88 -13.81 17.67
CA GLN A 188 -3.87 -13.18 16.79
C GLN A 188 -5.30 -13.54 17.22
N LEU A 189 -5.54 -14.83 17.49
CA LEU A 189 -6.85 -15.30 17.98
C LEU A 189 -7.17 -14.71 19.35
N GLU A 190 -6.19 -14.67 20.24
CA GLU A 190 -6.37 -14.06 21.56
C GLU A 190 -6.67 -12.56 21.48
N LEU A 191 -5.98 -11.80 20.63
CA LEU A 191 -6.26 -10.37 20.41
C LEU A 191 -7.68 -10.12 19.90
N LYS A 192 -8.16 -10.95 18.97
CA LYS A 192 -9.53 -10.86 18.46
C LYS A 192 -10.57 -11.14 19.54
N GLU A 193 -10.35 -12.17 20.38
CA GLU A 193 -11.23 -12.47 21.51
C GLU A 193 -11.16 -11.38 22.60
N MET A 194 -9.98 -10.83 22.88
CA MET A 194 -9.82 -9.68 23.79
C MET A 194 -10.59 -8.45 23.30
N HIS A 195 -10.49 -8.11 22.01
CA HIS A 195 -11.26 -7.02 21.40
C HIS A 195 -12.76 -7.22 21.62
N LYS A 196 -13.26 -8.43 21.35
CA LYS A 196 -14.68 -8.79 21.54
C LYS A 196 -15.12 -8.73 23.01
N LYS A 197 -14.28 -9.13 23.96
CA LYS A 197 -14.54 -9.03 25.41
C LYS A 197 -14.57 -7.58 25.89
N LEU A 198 -13.67 -6.73 25.38
CA LEU A 198 -13.51 -5.33 25.81
C LEU A 198 -14.55 -4.39 25.18
N GLY A 199 -14.86 -4.56 23.89
CA GLY A 199 -15.78 -3.70 23.13
C GLY A 199 -15.28 -2.26 22.93
N ILE A 200 -13.97 -2.01 23.13
CA ILE A 200 -13.33 -0.72 22.85
C ILE A 200 -12.75 -0.72 21.43
N THR A 201 -12.41 0.45 20.90
CA THR A 201 -11.88 0.59 19.54
C THR A 201 -10.41 0.17 19.48
N PHE A 202 -10.03 -0.65 18.49
CA PHE A 202 -8.64 -1.05 18.26
C PHE A 202 -8.14 -0.40 16.96
N ILE A 203 -6.97 0.24 17.01
CA ILE A 203 -6.23 0.68 15.82
C ILE A 203 -4.90 -0.06 15.82
N TYR A 204 -4.72 -0.92 14.84
CA TYR A 204 -3.60 -1.84 14.71
C TYR A 204 -2.75 -1.48 13.50
N VAL A 205 -1.43 -1.56 13.63
CA VAL A 205 -0.48 -1.36 12.53
C VAL A 205 0.30 -2.63 12.32
N THR A 206 0.36 -3.10 11.07
CA THR A 206 1.19 -4.23 10.68
C THR A 206 1.60 -4.14 9.22
N HIS A 207 2.62 -4.91 8.86
CA HIS A 207 2.98 -5.22 7.48
C HIS A 207 2.57 -6.65 7.09
N ASP A 208 2.05 -7.45 8.03
CA ASP A 208 1.62 -8.82 7.81
C ASP A 208 0.15 -8.86 7.34
N GLN A 209 -0.07 -9.46 6.16
CA GLN A 209 -1.38 -9.53 5.53
C GLN A 209 -2.30 -10.52 6.26
N GLU A 210 -1.78 -11.65 6.75
CA GLU A 210 -2.55 -12.68 7.47
C GLU A 210 -3.13 -12.09 8.77
N GLU A 211 -2.35 -11.26 9.46
CA GLU A 211 -2.80 -10.50 10.64
C GLU A 211 -3.99 -9.59 10.31
N ALA A 212 -3.86 -8.77 9.27
CA ALA A 212 -4.89 -7.82 8.88
C ALA A 212 -6.17 -8.52 8.43
N LEU A 213 -6.06 -9.58 7.62
CA LEU A 213 -7.21 -10.32 7.10
C LEU A 213 -7.96 -11.09 8.20
N THR A 214 -7.24 -11.59 9.21
CA THR A 214 -7.82 -12.45 10.25
C THR A 214 -8.51 -11.67 11.36
N MET A 215 -7.94 -10.54 11.79
CA MET A 215 -8.36 -9.84 13.00
C MET A 215 -9.31 -8.66 12.76
N SER A 216 -9.22 -8.01 11.60
CA SER A 216 -9.80 -6.69 11.39
C SER A 216 -11.28 -6.72 11.01
N ASP A 217 -12.03 -5.72 11.46
CA ASP A 217 -13.33 -5.39 10.88
C ASP A 217 -13.15 -4.58 9.59
N THR A 218 -12.16 -3.68 9.58
CA THR A 218 -11.82 -2.78 8.47
C THR A 218 -10.31 -2.71 8.31
N ILE A 219 -9.82 -2.80 7.07
CA ILE A 219 -8.42 -2.64 6.70
C ILE A 219 -8.28 -1.33 5.91
N VAL A 220 -7.25 -0.55 6.23
CA VAL A 220 -6.79 0.62 5.49
C VAL A 220 -5.46 0.23 4.85
N VAL A 221 -5.47 -0.03 3.54
CA VAL A 221 -4.28 -0.32 2.77
C VAL A 221 -3.61 1.00 2.39
N MET A 222 -2.33 1.13 2.72
CA MET A 222 -1.53 2.35 2.51
C MET A 222 -0.32 2.06 1.63
N ASN A 223 -0.03 2.98 0.72
CA ASN A 223 1.21 3.02 -0.06
C ASN A 223 1.67 4.47 -0.19
N ASP A 224 2.97 4.73 -0.04
CA ASP A 224 3.57 6.07 -0.17
C ASP A 224 2.81 7.18 0.57
N GLY A 225 2.40 6.93 1.81
CA GLY A 225 1.70 7.92 2.63
C GLY A 225 0.24 8.18 2.24
N VAL A 226 -0.27 7.49 1.21
CA VAL A 226 -1.63 7.62 0.67
C VAL A 226 -2.44 6.36 0.96
N ILE A 227 -3.74 6.54 1.20
CA ILE A 227 -4.69 5.43 1.31
C ILE A 227 -5.01 4.90 -0.08
N GLN A 228 -4.73 3.63 -0.31
CA GLN A 228 -5.03 2.93 -1.57
C GLN A 228 -6.45 2.36 -1.57
N GLN A 229 -6.86 1.76 -0.46
CA GLN A 229 -8.20 1.20 -0.30
C GLN A 229 -8.59 1.10 1.17
N ILE A 230 -9.89 1.28 1.45
CA ILE A 230 -10.49 1.01 2.75
C ILE A 230 -11.63 0.03 2.53
N GLY A 231 -11.64 -1.08 3.26
CA GLY A 231 -12.65 -2.11 3.09
C GLY A 231 -12.60 -3.17 4.17
N LYS A 232 -13.57 -4.10 4.14
CA LYS A 232 -13.49 -5.31 4.97
C LYS A 232 -12.43 -6.25 4.41
N PRO A 233 -11.88 -7.16 5.23
CA PRO A 233 -10.90 -8.16 4.77
C PRO A 233 -11.27 -8.87 3.47
N LEU A 234 -12.51 -9.35 3.37
CA LEU A 234 -12.98 -10.08 2.19
C LEU A 234 -13.10 -9.18 0.96
N ASP A 235 -13.54 -7.93 1.14
CA ASP A 235 -13.70 -6.96 0.06
C ASP A 235 -12.30 -6.55 -0.47
N ILE A 236 -11.31 -6.36 0.41
CA ILE A 236 -9.93 -6.06 0.01
C ILE A 236 -9.30 -7.23 -0.77
N TYR A 237 -9.58 -8.47 -0.37
CA TYR A 237 -9.04 -9.66 -1.04
C TYR A 237 -9.68 -9.91 -2.41
N ASN A 238 -11.02 -9.88 -2.47
CA ASN A 238 -11.79 -10.23 -3.65
C ASN A 238 -11.96 -9.05 -4.63
N GLU A 239 -12.02 -7.82 -4.15
CA GLU A 239 -12.29 -6.64 -4.96
C GLU A 239 -11.19 -5.57 -4.73
N PRO A 240 -9.93 -5.86 -5.09
CA PRO A 240 -8.85 -4.89 -4.98
C PRO A 240 -9.14 -3.66 -5.86
N ALA A 241 -8.88 -2.46 -5.34
CA ALA A 241 -9.19 -1.22 -6.02
C ALA A 241 -8.20 -0.88 -7.16
N ASN A 242 -6.97 -1.38 -7.07
CA ASN A 242 -5.91 -1.16 -8.05
C ASN A 242 -4.89 -2.31 -8.02
N ALA A 243 -3.97 -2.31 -8.98
CA ALA A 243 -2.99 -3.38 -9.16
C ALA A 243 -2.06 -3.53 -7.95
N PHE A 244 -1.70 -2.42 -7.30
CA PHE A 244 -0.92 -2.45 -6.07
C PHE A 244 -1.64 -3.23 -4.96
N VAL A 245 -2.94 -2.97 -4.70
CA VAL A 245 -3.66 -3.72 -3.66
C VAL A 245 -3.80 -5.19 -4.03
N ALA A 246 -4.01 -5.51 -5.31
CA ALA A 246 -4.12 -6.87 -5.79
C ALA A 246 -2.83 -7.69 -5.60
N ASP A 247 -1.68 -7.07 -5.85
CA ASP A 247 -0.36 -7.66 -5.69
C ASP A 247 0.08 -7.72 -4.22
N PHE A 248 -0.23 -6.65 -3.48
CA PHE A 248 0.16 -6.51 -2.08
C PHE A 248 -0.67 -7.39 -1.14
N ILE A 249 -1.89 -7.80 -1.52
CA ILE A 249 -2.77 -8.63 -0.68
C ILE A 249 -2.96 -10.00 -1.32
N GLY A 250 -2.34 -11.02 -0.74
CA GLY A 250 -2.35 -12.39 -1.27
C GLY A 250 -1.46 -12.55 -2.51
N GLU A 251 -1.36 -13.77 -3.01
CA GLU A 251 -0.75 -14.00 -4.33
C GLU A 251 -1.78 -13.69 -5.43
N SER A 252 -1.32 -13.13 -6.54
CA SER A 252 -2.15 -12.74 -7.67
C SER A 252 -1.45 -13.04 -8.99
N ASN A 253 -2.21 -13.53 -9.96
CA ASN A 253 -1.80 -13.41 -11.35
C ASN A 253 -2.37 -12.11 -11.92
N ILE A 254 -1.50 -11.22 -12.39
CA ILE A 254 -1.89 -9.92 -12.93
C ILE A 254 -1.49 -9.87 -14.41
N TYR A 255 -2.42 -9.48 -15.27
CA TYR A 255 -2.21 -9.45 -16.73
C TYR A 255 -2.71 -8.16 -17.35
N SER A 256 -2.01 -7.66 -18.36
CA SER A 256 -2.57 -6.62 -19.23
C SER A 256 -3.70 -7.20 -20.10
N GLY A 257 -4.88 -6.60 -19.99
CA GLY A 257 -6.08 -6.99 -20.72
C GLY A 257 -6.61 -5.92 -21.67
N THR A 258 -7.60 -6.29 -22.49
CA THR A 258 -8.39 -5.32 -23.27
C THR A 258 -9.85 -5.76 -23.31
N ILE A 259 -10.75 -4.83 -22.99
CA ILE A 259 -12.19 -5.07 -23.01
C ILE A 259 -12.69 -5.15 -24.45
N LEU A 260 -13.29 -6.27 -24.84
CA LEU A 260 -13.84 -6.47 -26.18
C LEU A 260 -15.33 -6.11 -26.27
N SER A 261 -16.05 -6.31 -25.17
CA SER A 261 -17.45 -5.95 -24.99
C SER A 261 -17.77 -5.85 -23.50
N SER A 262 -18.98 -5.40 -23.15
CA SER A 262 -19.41 -5.14 -21.76
C SER A 262 -19.32 -6.32 -20.78
N SER A 263 -19.00 -7.53 -21.25
CA SER A 263 -18.83 -8.72 -20.42
C SER A 263 -17.79 -9.68 -21.01
N THR A 264 -16.81 -9.16 -21.75
CA THR A 264 -15.73 -9.97 -22.32
C THR A 264 -14.42 -9.22 -22.33
N VAL A 265 -13.41 -9.81 -21.71
CA VAL A 265 -12.04 -9.30 -21.64
C VAL A 265 -11.10 -10.25 -22.37
N ARG A 266 -10.11 -9.70 -23.08
CA ARG A 266 -9.05 -10.47 -23.71
C ARG A 266 -7.78 -10.38 -22.87
N PHE A 267 -7.26 -11.53 -22.44
CA PHE A 267 -5.94 -11.72 -21.81
C PHE A 267 -5.50 -13.18 -22.03
N LEU A 268 -4.22 -13.50 -21.81
CA LEU A 268 -3.66 -14.85 -22.06
C LEU A 268 -3.98 -15.42 -23.46
N ASN A 269 -4.04 -14.54 -24.47
CA ASN A 269 -4.42 -14.85 -25.85
C ASN A 269 -5.81 -15.50 -26.02
N HIS A 270 -6.71 -15.31 -25.05
CA HIS A 270 -8.07 -15.84 -25.08
C HIS A 270 -9.11 -14.77 -24.69
N ASN A 271 -10.37 -14.99 -25.07
CA ASN A 271 -11.47 -14.09 -24.75
C ASN A 271 -12.30 -14.71 -23.61
N PHE A 272 -12.16 -14.17 -22.41
CA PHE A 272 -12.89 -14.64 -21.23
C PHE A 272 -14.15 -13.82 -21.00
N LYS A 273 -15.20 -14.47 -20.50
CA LYS A 273 -16.35 -13.75 -19.96
C LYS A 273 -15.99 -13.19 -18.59
N CYS A 274 -16.51 -12.02 -18.27
CA CYS A 274 -16.30 -11.33 -17.00
C CYS A 274 -17.60 -10.67 -16.53
N VAL A 275 -17.70 -10.42 -15.23
CA VAL A 275 -18.88 -9.79 -14.61
C VAL A 275 -18.78 -8.26 -14.62
N ASP A 276 -17.56 -7.73 -14.52
CA ASP A 276 -17.32 -6.30 -14.44
C ASP A 276 -17.62 -5.56 -15.75
N LYS A 277 -18.08 -4.31 -15.63
CA LYS A 277 -18.53 -3.50 -16.76
C LYS A 277 -17.60 -2.33 -16.99
N PHE A 278 -16.86 -2.42 -18.09
CA PHE A 278 -15.92 -1.41 -18.58
C PHE A 278 -16.26 -0.99 -20.01
N GLU A 279 -15.65 0.09 -20.48
CA GLU A 279 -15.89 0.58 -21.83
C GLU A 279 -15.23 -0.32 -22.89
N LYS A 280 -15.83 -0.38 -24.07
CA LYS A 280 -15.29 -1.19 -25.17
C LYS A 280 -13.93 -0.62 -25.60
N ASN A 281 -12.95 -1.51 -25.79
CA ASN A 281 -11.55 -1.23 -26.13
C ASN A 281 -10.73 -0.60 -25.00
N GLU A 282 -11.28 -0.48 -23.80
CA GLU A 282 -10.53 -0.02 -22.64
C GLU A 282 -9.38 -0.97 -22.31
N LYS A 283 -8.21 -0.40 -21.99
CA LYS A 283 -7.05 -1.12 -21.47
C LYS A 283 -7.20 -1.26 -19.96
N VAL A 284 -7.08 -2.48 -19.48
CA VAL A 284 -7.37 -2.84 -18.08
C VAL A 284 -6.28 -3.76 -17.56
N ASP A 285 -6.10 -3.79 -16.24
CA ASP A 285 -5.38 -4.87 -15.59
C ASP A 285 -6.38 -5.95 -15.15
N VAL A 286 -6.03 -7.21 -15.37
CA VAL A 286 -6.85 -8.38 -15.06
C VAL A 286 -6.17 -9.17 -13.96
N VAL A 287 -6.90 -9.44 -12.88
CA VAL A 287 -6.41 -10.19 -11.72
C VAL A 287 -7.14 -11.51 -11.61
N VAL A 288 -6.38 -12.58 -11.40
CA VAL A 288 -6.91 -13.91 -11.11
C VAL A 288 -6.09 -14.53 -9.99
N ARG A 289 -6.74 -14.95 -8.90
CA ARG A 289 -6.04 -15.59 -7.77
C ARG A 289 -5.54 -16.98 -8.17
N PRO A 290 -4.36 -17.41 -7.73
CA PRO A 290 -3.83 -18.74 -8.07
C PRO A 290 -4.77 -19.90 -7.73
N GLU A 291 -5.52 -19.81 -6.64
CA GLU A 291 -6.51 -20.81 -6.21
C GLU A 291 -7.78 -20.85 -7.09
N ASP A 292 -8.05 -19.78 -7.85
CA ASP A 292 -9.23 -19.65 -8.71
C ASP A 292 -8.99 -20.23 -10.12
N VAL A 293 -7.73 -20.53 -10.45
CA VAL A 293 -7.35 -21.15 -11.72
C VAL A 293 -7.48 -22.68 -11.60
N ARG A 294 -8.45 -23.27 -12.29
CA ARG A 294 -8.64 -24.73 -12.26
C ARG A 294 -7.86 -25.42 -13.37
N LEU A 295 -6.98 -26.34 -13.00
CA LEU A 295 -6.30 -27.25 -13.93
C LEU A 295 -7.22 -28.39 -14.39
N VAL A 296 -7.26 -28.60 -15.70
CA VAL A 296 -8.03 -29.64 -16.39
C VAL A 296 -7.23 -30.27 -17.54
N GLU A 297 -7.75 -31.31 -18.16
CA GLU A 297 -7.15 -31.88 -19.37
C GLU A 297 -7.13 -30.83 -20.51
N GLU A 298 -6.14 -30.91 -21.40
CA GLU A 298 -5.95 -29.94 -22.50
C GLU A 298 -7.21 -29.73 -23.35
N SER A 299 -8.00 -30.78 -23.58
CA SER A 299 -9.24 -30.74 -24.37
C SER A 299 -10.42 -30.08 -23.68
N GLU A 300 -10.37 -29.91 -22.36
CA GLU A 300 -11.46 -29.35 -21.55
C GLU A 300 -11.20 -27.90 -21.11
N GLY A 301 -9.96 -27.42 -21.25
CA GLY A 301 -9.56 -26.08 -20.88
C GLY A 301 -10.03 -24.99 -21.85
N MET A 302 -10.18 -23.78 -21.33
CA MET A 302 -10.37 -22.56 -22.13
C MET A 302 -9.07 -22.16 -22.84
N VAL A 303 -7.94 -22.35 -22.16
CA VAL A 303 -6.60 -22.05 -22.66
C VAL A 303 -5.67 -23.19 -22.28
N SER A 304 -4.78 -23.56 -23.21
CA SER A 304 -3.80 -24.62 -23.02
C SER A 304 -2.42 -24.05 -22.73
N GLY A 305 -1.68 -24.71 -21.85
CA GLY A 305 -0.29 -24.39 -21.54
C GLY A 305 0.49 -25.61 -21.09
N THR A 306 1.76 -25.39 -20.76
CA THR A 306 2.67 -26.45 -20.27
C THR A 306 3.05 -26.16 -18.83
N LEU A 307 2.89 -27.13 -17.94
CA LEU A 307 3.38 -27.03 -16.57
C LEU A 307 4.91 -27.07 -16.56
N ILE A 308 5.56 -26.02 -16.08
CA ILE A 308 7.03 -25.92 -16.05
C ILE A 308 7.62 -26.08 -14.64
N SER A 309 6.85 -25.75 -13.60
CA SER A 309 7.26 -25.85 -12.21
C SER A 309 6.16 -26.47 -11.35
N LYS A 310 6.57 -27.17 -10.31
CA LYS A 310 5.72 -27.78 -9.29
C LYS A 310 6.43 -27.72 -7.94
N ILE A 311 5.77 -27.13 -6.96
CA ILE A 311 6.28 -27.02 -5.59
C ILE A 311 5.18 -27.43 -4.62
N PHE A 312 5.48 -28.35 -3.70
CA PHE A 312 4.54 -28.68 -2.62
C PHE A 312 4.66 -27.68 -1.48
N LYS A 313 3.60 -26.91 -1.22
CA LYS A 313 3.52 -25.88 -0.16
C LYS A 313 2.86 -26.40 1.13
N GLY A 314 2.67 -27.72 1.25
CA GLY A 314 2.19 -28.39 2.46
C GLY A 314 0.72 -28.79 2.42
N VAL A 315 -0.19 -27.87 2.09
CA VAL A 315 -1.64 -28.17 1.93
C VAL A 315 -2.08 -28.26 0.47
N HIS A 316 -1.33 -27.64 -0.44
CA HIS A 316 -1.55 -27.66 -1.88
C HIS A 316 -0.20 -27.72 -2.62
N TYR A 317 -0.27 -27.93 -3.92
CA TYR A 317 0.81 -27.72 -4.86
C TYR A 317 0.64 -26.37 -5.53
N GLU A 318 1.74 -25.64 -5.63
CA GLU A 318 1.88 -24.47 -6.47
C GLU A 318 2.51 -24.91 -7.79
N TYR A 319 1.83 -24.58 -8.88
CA TYR A 319 2.27 -24.86 -10.23
C TYR A 319 2.53 -23.55 -10.96
N ILE A 320 3.54 -23.55 -11.84
CA ILE A 320 3.72 -22.48 -12.83
C ILE A 320 3.45 -23.09 -14.19
N MET A 321 2.45 -22.54 -14.89
CA MET A 321 2.08 -22.94 -16.25
C MET A 321 2.46 -21.86 -17.25
N MET A 322 3.14 -22.24 -18.33
CA MET A 322 3.42 -21.35 -19.46
C MET A 322 2.28 -21.37 -20.47
N ILE A 323 1.65 -20.22 -20.71
CA ILE A 323 0.68 -19.98 -21.79
C ILE A 323 1.28 -18.98 -22.76
N GLY A 324 1.82 -19.48 -23.89
CA GLY A 324 2.57 -18.63 -24.82
C GLY A 324 3.81 -18.06 -24.12
N LYS A 325 3.84 -16.74 -23.89
CA LYS A 325 4.89 -16.05 -23.12
C LYS A 325 4.55 -15.81 -21.65
N ASN A 326 3.29 -16.05 -21.26
CA ASN A 326 2.80 -15.66 -19.95
C ASN A 326 2.94 -16.81 -18.96
N GLU A 327 3.38 -16.49 -17.75
CA GLU A 327 3.34 -17.35 -16.58
C GLU A 327 1.98 -17.26 -15.90
N VAL A 328 1.47 -18.42 -15.47
CA VAL A 328 0.27 -18.54 -14.65
C VAL A 328 0.61 -19.37 -13.43
N VAL A 329 0.55 -18.75 -12.26
CA VAL A 329 0.67 -19.40 -10.96
C VAL A 329 -0.68 -20.01 -10.60
N ILE A 330 -0.67 -21.28 -10.20
CA ILE A 330 -1.89 -22.05 -9.92
C ILE A 330 -1.72 -22.82 -8.63
N GLN A 331 -2.71 -22.77 -7.74
CA GLN A 331 -2.74 -23.57 -6.51
C GLN A 331 -3.79 -24.68 -6.63
N ASP A 332 -3.35 -25.95 -6.56
CA ASP A 332 -4.24 -27.12 -6.61
C ASP A 332 -3.81 -28.18 -5.60
N THR A 333 -4.76 -28.92 -5.03
CA THR A 333 -4.48 -30.02 -4.09
C THR A 333 -4.12 -31.32 -4.80
N ARG A 334 -4.45 -31.42 -6.09
CA ARG A 334 -4.17 -32.57 -6.94
C ARG A 334 -2.71 -32.55 -7.43
N ASP A 335 -2.18 -33.75 -7.61
CA ASP A 335 -0.83 -33.96 -8.11
C ASP A 335 -0.85 -34.09 -9.64
N PHE A 336 -0.16 -33.19 -10.34
CA PHE A 336 0.08 -33.22 -11.78
C PHE A 336 1.58 -33.30 -12.07
N GLU A 337 1.93 -33.84 -13.25
CA GLU A 337 3.33 -33.98 -13.69
C GLU A 337 3.81 -32.73 -14.45
N ILE A 338 5.08 -32.38 -14.26
CA ILE A 338 5.72 -31.30 -15.02
C ILE A 338 5.94 -31.70 -16.49
N ASN A 339 6.10 -30.70 -17.36
CA ASN A 339 6.17 -30.84 -18.83
C ASN A 339 4.92 -31.44 -19.48
N GLN A 340 3.84 -31.62 -18.73
CA GLN A 340 2.55 -32.00 -19.26
C GLN A 340 1.83 -30.78 -19.84
N LYS A 341 1.17 -30.97 -20.99
CA LYS A 341 0.20 -30.00 -21.50
C LYS A 341 -1.13 -30.15 -20.79
N MET A 342 -1.65 -29.04 -20.30
CA MET A 342 -2.91 -28.98 -19.56
C MET A 342 -3.73 -27.77 -19.99
N GLY A 343 -5.01 -27.82 -19.67
CA GLY A 343 -5.94 -26.71 -19.85
C GLY A 343 -6.21 -25.99 -18.53
N ILE A 344 -6.56 -24.70 -18.61
CA ILE A 344 -7.11 -23.94 -17.47
C ILE A 344 -8.56 -23.52 -17.71
N ILE A 345 -9.32 -23.48 -16.63
CA ILE A 345 -10.67 -22.91 -16.56
C ILE A 345 -10.67 -21.85 -15.46
N ILE A 346 -11.21 -20.68 -15.79
CA ILE A 346 -11.43 -19.58 -14.83
C ILE A 346 -12.89 -19.18 -14.93
N GLU A 347 -13.60 -19.14 -13.80
CA GLU A 347 -15.00 -18.75 -13.77
C GLU A 347 -15.15 -17.23 -13.92
N PRO A 348 -16.18 -16.71 -14.62
CA PRO A 348 -16.28 -15.27 -14.94
C PRO A 348 -16.29 -14.31 -13.75
N ASP A 349 -16.75 -14.77 -12.59
CA ASP A 349 -16.83 -14.06 -11.32
C ASP A 349 -15.52 -14.08 -10.52
N LEU A 350 -14.55 -14.90 -10.93
CA LEU A 350 -13.20 -14.98 -10.36
C LEU A 350 -12.16 -14.21 -11.21
N ILE A 351 -12.63 -13.49 -12.24
CA ILE A 351 -11.81 -12.61 -13.08
C ILE A 351 -12.13 -11.19 -12.65
N HIS A 352 -11.20 -10.57 -11.92
CA HIS A 352 -11.35 -9.20 -11.47
C HIS A 352 -10.70 -8.25 -12.47
N ILE A 353 -11.45 -7.24 -12.89
CA ILE A 353 -10.97 -6.24 -13.84
C ILE A 353 -10.80 -4.90 -13.13
N MET A 354 -9.64 -4.28 -13.32
CA MET A 354 -9.30 -2.98 -12.74
C MET A 354 -8.94 -2.00 -13.85
N HIS A 355 -9.18 -0.71 -13.60
CA HIS A 355 -8.62 0.34 -14.44
C HIS A 355 -7.10 0.23 -14.44
N LYS A 356 -6.48 0.46 -15.60
CA LYS A 356 -5.03 0.50 -15.70
C LYS A 356 -4.55 1.85 -15.20
N ASP A 357 -3.73 1.86 -14.15
CA ASP A 357 -3.18 3.10 -13.58
C ASP A 357 -2.29 3.84 -14.59
N PHE A 358 -1.54 3.08 -15.41
CA PHE A 358 -0.61 3.62 -16.39
C PHE A 358 -0.81 3.00 -17.77
N THR A 359 -1.05 3.84 -18.78
CA THR A 359 -1.02 3.45 -20.19
C THR A 359 0.21 3.96 -20.93
N SER A 360 0.78 5.06 -20.43
CA SER A 360 1.97 5.74 -20.92
C SER A 360 2.46 6.70 -19.84
N ASN A 361 3.72 7.12 -19.94
CA ASN A 361 4.27 8.21 -19.13
C ASN A 361 3.89 9.54 -19.77
N VAL A 362 3.34 10.47 -18.99
CA VAL A 362 2.91 11.78 -19.49
C VAL A 362 3.45 12.88 -18.58
N TYR A 363 4.21 13.79 -19.15
CA TYR A 363 4.82 14.89 -18.41
C TYR A 363 4.51 16.23 -19.06
N ASP A 364 4.58 17.26 -18.23
CA ASP A 364 4.70 18.64 -18.68
C ASP A 364 6.19 18.96 -18.88
N GLY A 365 6.53 19.58 -20.01
CA GLY A 365 7.90 19.93 -20.33
C GLY A 365 7.99 21.15 -21.22
N TYR A 366 9.22 21.55 -21.57
CA TYR A 366 9.47 22.65 -22.49
C TYR A 366 10.64 22.35 -23.43
N ILE A 367 10.59 22.91 -24.63
CA ILE A 367 11.64 22.73 -25.64
C ILE A 367 12.74 23.77 -25.40
N THR A 368 14.00 23.34 -25.48
CA THR A 368 15.16 24.24 -25.36
C THR A 368 15.60 24.77 -26.73
N LYS A 369 16.48 25.78 -26.72
CA LYS A 369 17.15 26.31 -27.93
C LYS A 369 17.94 25.27 -28.75
N ASN A 370 18.25 24.11 -28.16
CA ASN A 370 18.98 23.04 -28.81
C ASN A 370 18.04 22.01 -29.48
N ASN A 371 16.73 22.27 -29.50
CA ASN A 371 15.68 21.33 -29.93
C ASN A 371 15.63 20.03 -29.12
N THR A 372 16.09 20.09 -27.87
CA THR A 372 15.88 19.07 -26.84
C THR A 372 14.64 19.43 -26.02
N VAL A 373 14.09 18.47 -25.29
CA VAL A 373 12.95 18.69 -24.39
C VAL A 373 13.36 18.42 -22.95
N VAL A 374 12.98 19.32 -22.04
CA VAL A 374 13.21 19.16 -20.60
C VAL A 374 11.92 18.71 -19.94
N PHE A 375 11.98 17.60 -19.21
CA PHE A 375 10.92 17.08 -18.35
C PHE A 375 11.50 16.12 -17.31
N ALA A 376 10.82 15.98 -16.16
CA ALA A 376 11.20 15.05 -15.08
C ALA A 376 12.72 15.07 -14.76
N GLU A 377 13.27 16.26 -14.48
CA GLU A 377 14.69 16.54 -14.20
C GLU A 377 15.70 16.29 -15.33
N GLY A 378 15.27 15.77 -16.49
CA GLY A 378 16.15 15.44 -17.61
C GLY A 378 16.00 16.36 -18.82
N GLU A 379 17.10 16.55 -19.55
CA GLU A 379 17.09 17.12 -20.90
C GLU A 379 17.31 15.99 -21.92
N PHE A 380 16.27 15.70 -22.70
CA PHE A 380 16.26 14.59 -23.65
C PHE A 380 16.34 15.10 -25.10
N GLU A 381 17.13 14.41 -25.92
CA GLU A 381 17.06 14.55 -27.36
C GLU A 381 15.68 14.09 -27.87
N CYS A 382 15.09 14.82 -28.82
CA CYS A 382 13.77 14.52 -29.35
C CYS A 382 13.63 14.96 -30.82
N ASP A 383 12.65 14.40 -31.53
CA ASP A 383 12.31 14.86 -32.88
C ASP A 383 11.25 15.96 -32.84
N VAL A 384 11.66 17.23 -32.89
CA VAL A 384 10.72 18.38 -32.90
C VAL A 384 9.92 18.51 -34.19
N THR A 385 10.31 17.83 -35.29
CA THR A 385 9.58 17.91 -36.56
C THR A 385 8.21 17.24 -36.49
N GLN A 386 7.98 16.39 -35.50
CA GLN A 386 6.68 15.77 -35.24
C GLN A 386 5.57 16.79 -34.90
N LEU A 387 5.92 18.00 -34.44
CA LEU A 387 4.97 19.02 -34.04
C LEU A 387 4.19 19.61 -35.22
N PHE A 388 4.80 19.63 -36.41
CA PHE A 388 4.21 20.18 -37.63
C PHE A 388 4.41 19.20 -38.80
N PRO A 389 3.34 18.74 -39.46
CA PRO A 389 3.45 17.85 -40.62
C PRO A 389 4.34 18.45 -41.72
N ASN A 390 5.18 17.61 -42.34
CA ASN A 390 6.12 17.99 -43.41
C ASN A 390 7.14 19.10 -43.05
N SER A 391 7.37 19.33 -41.75
CA SER A 391 8.35 20.31 -41.30
C SER A 391 9.79 19.77 -41.38
N HIS A 392 10.76 20.68 -41.40
CA HIS A 392 12.19 20.34 -41.34
C HIS A 392 12.98 21.42 -40.57
N LEU A 393 14.12 21.05 -40.02
CA LEU A 393 15.02 21.99 -39.37
C LEU A 393 15.93 22.68 -40.40
N ASN A 394 16.15 23.98 -40.24
CA ASN A 394 17.11 24.73 -41.03
C ASN A 394 18.54 24.68 -40.43
N GLU A 395 19.52 25.27 -41.12
CA GLU A 395 20.93 25.28 -40.67
C GLU A 395 21.15 26.02 -39.34
N GLU A 396 20.21 26.88 -38.94
CA GLU A 396 20.24 27.65 -37.69
C GLU A 396 19.46 26.95 -36.55
N GLY A 397 18.83 25.80 -36.82
CA GLY A 397 18.07 25.03 -35.85
C GLY A 397 16.60 25.43 -35.68
N TYR A 398 16.07 26.36 -36.49
CA TYR A 398 14.64 26.70 -36.46
C TYR A 398 13.81 25.68 -37.25
N LEU A 399 12.59 25.43 -36.78
CA LEU A 399 11.65 24.54 -37.46
C LEU A 399 10.92 25.29 -38.57
N ILE A 400 11.03 24.82 -39.80
CA ILE A 400 10.32 25.34 -40.97
C ILE A 400 9.13 24.44 -41.28
N ASP A 401 7.91 25.00 -41.25
CA ASP A 401 6.69 24.26 -41.59
C ASP A 401 6.48 24.10 -43.11
N GLU A 402 5.40 23.42 -43.51
CA GLU A 402 5.05 23.19 -44.92
C GLU A 402 4.78 24.47 -45.73
N ASN A 403 4.45 25.57 -45.05
CA ASN A 403 4.19 26.87 -45.64
C ASN A 403 5.48 27.73 -45.72
N GLY A 404 6.61 27.22 -45.22
CA GLY A 404 7.88 27.92 -45.18
C GLY A 404 8.01 28.91 -44.02
N ILE A 405 7.12 28.85 -43.02
CA ILE A 405 7.16 29.70 -41.83
C ILE A 405 8.19 29.13 -40.85
N SER A 406 9.04 30.01 -40.31
CA SER A 406 10.04 29.66 -39.31
C SER A 406 9.45 29.80 -37.92
N HIS A 407 9.46 28.70 -37.16
CA HIS A 407 9.00 28.61 -35.78
C HIS A 407 10.21 28.53 -34.86
N ASP A 408 10.27 29.41 -33.85
CA ASP A 408 11.20 29.28 -32.73
C ASP A 408 10.50 28.54 -31.61
N LEU A 409 11.03 27.36 -31.29
CA LEU A 409 10.48 26.45 -30.30
C LEU A 409 11.13 26.65 -28.92
N THR A 410 12.06 27.60 -28.77
CA THR A 410 12.72 27.88 -27.49
C THR A 410 11.69 28.29 -26.44
N ASP A 411 11.75 27.65 -25.28
CA ASP A 411 10.83 27.82 -24.14
C ASP A 411 9.37 27.54 -24.48
N CYS A 412 9.11 26.72 -25.52
CA CYS A 412 7.77 26.31 -25.89
C CYS A 412 7.28 25.20 -24.97
N ASP A 413 6.16 25.45 -24.28
CA ASP A 413 5.52 24.48 -23.40
C ASP A 413 4.86 23.33 -24.19
N VAL A 414 5.27 22.11 -23.86
CA VAL A 414 4.79 20.88 -24.48
C VAL A 414 4.29 19.89 -23.44
N LYS A 415 3.42 18.98 -23.89
CA LYS A 415 3.17 17.71 -23.23
C LYS A 415 4.06 16.66 -23.87
N VAL A 416 4.71 15.88 -23.03
CA VAL A 416 5.58 14.77 -23.42
C VAL A 416 4.85 13.47 -23.11
N GLU A 417 4.77 12.55 -24.08
CA GLU A 417 4.25 11.20 -23.89
C GLU A 417 5.32 10.18 -24.29
N VAL A 418 5.60 9.22 -23.41
CA VAL A 418 6.53 8.11 -23.65
C VAL A 418 5.85 6.78 -23.33
N GLY A 419 5.94 5.80 -24.23
CA GLY A 419 5.38 4.46 -24.00
C GLY A 419 6.09 3.75 -22.84
N LEU A 420 5.38 2.87 -22.14
CA LEU A 420 5.95 2.15 -20.99
C LEU A 420 7.14 1.26 -21.37
N SER A 421 7.10 0.62 -22.55
CA SER A 421 8.19 -0.20 -23.07
C SER A 421 9.23 0.59 -23.88
N ASP A 422 9.09 1.91 -23.95
CA ASP A 422 9.99 2.78 -24.73
C ASP A 422 11.08 3.44 -23.86
N ILE A 423 11.12 3.12 -22.56
CA ILE A 423 12.12 3.57 -21.61
C ILE A 423 13.07 2.41 -21.30
N GLU A 424 14.38 2.68 -21.34
CA GLU A 424 15.43 1.75 -20.95
C GLU A 424 15.92 2.07 -19.54
N ILE A 425 15.98 1.04 -18.68
CA ILE A 425 16.54 1.12 -17.33
C ILE A 425 18.02 0.73 -17.41
N ILE A 426 18.89 1.59 -16.88
CA ILE A 426 20.33 1.37 -16.84
C ILE A 426 20.77 1.13 -15.39
N ASP A 427 21.56 0.06 -15.20
CA ASP A 427 22.06 -0.41 -13.90
C ASP A 427 23.25 0.44 -13.39
N ASN A 428 23.08 1.76 -13.38
CA ASN A 428 23.91 2.76 -12.71
C ASN A 428 23.23 4.14 -12.79
N GLU A 429 23.74 5.12 -12.04
CA GLU A 429 23.19 6.48 -12.00
C GLU A 429 23.73 7.43 -13.09
N GLU A 430 24.79 7.07 -13.83
CA GLU A 430 25.58 8.02 -14.62
C GLU A 430 25.38 7.91 -16.15
N ASP A 431 25.02 6.73 -16.66
CA ASP A 431 24.97 6.45 -18.09
C ASP A 431 23.62 6.79 -18.74
N GLY A 432 22.59 7.03 -17.93
CA GLY A 432 21.28 7.53 -18.35
C GLY A 432 21.17 9.06 -18.29
N VAL A 433 19.99 9.58 -18.60
CA VAL A 433 19.70 11.02 -18.59
C VAL A 433 19.24 11.49 -17.21
N VAL A 434 18.40 10.69 -16.55
CA VAL A 434 17.85 10.98 -15.22
C VAL A 434 18.09 9.79 -14.33
N SER A 435 18.53 10.03 -13.09
CA SER A 435 18.67 8.99 -12.08
C SER A 435 17.46 8.96 -11.15
N GLY A 436 17.18 7.78 -10.60
CA GLY A 436 16.10 7.57 -9.67
C GLY A 436 16.26 6.26 -8.91
N GLU A 437 15.31 6.00 -8.03
CA GLU A 437 15.24 4.81 -7.20
C GLU A 437 14.03 3.97 -7.59
N ILE A 438 14.20 2.65 -7.71
CA ILE A 438 13.09 1.75 -7.97
C ILE A 438 12.24 1.65 -6.70
N ILE A 439 10.99 2.12 -6.77
CA ILE A 439 10.07 2.15 -5.63
C ILE A 439 8.98 1.09 -5.69
N SER A 440 8.75 0.50 -6.87
CA SER A 440 7.74 -0.54 -7.05
C SER A 440 8.08 -1.43 -8.24
N ILE A 441 7.85 -2.73 -8.09
CA ILE A 441 7.98 -3.72 -9.14
C ILE A 441 6.74 -4.60 -9.13
N LEU A 442 6.06 -4.70 -10.26
CA LEU A 442 4.84 -5.49 -10.44
C LEU A 442 4.99 -6.45 -11.61
N TYR A 443 4.86 -7.76 -11.39
CA TYR A 443 4.91 -8.72 -12.49
C TYR A 443 3.57 -8.84 -13.20
N LYS A 444 3.56 -8.64 -14.53
CA LYS A 444 2.36 -8.68 -15.40
C LYS A 444 2.35 -9.90 -16.32
N GLY A 445 2.71 -11.06 -15.79
CA GLY A 445 2.60 -12.36 -16.48
C GLY A 445 3.66 -12.63 -17.53
N ASP A 446 4.11 -11.65 -18.32
CA ASP A 446 5.19 -11.80 -19.30
C ASP A 446 6.27 -10.70 -19.24
N HIS A 447 6.10 -9.68 -18.41
CA HIS A 447 7.06 -8.62 -18.14
C HIS A 447 6.84 -8.06 -16.72
N TYR A 448 7.78 -7.25 -16.24
CA TYR A 448 7.66 -6.44 -15.04
C TYR A 448 7.30 -5.00 -15.41
N GLN A 449 6.39 -4.40 -14.65
CA GLN A 449 6.15 -2.97 -14.62
C GLN A 449 6.89 -2.39 -13.42
N VAL A 450 7.87 -1.54 -13.68
CA VAL A 450 8.77 -0.94 -12.69
C VAL A 450 8.46 0.54 -12.59
N ILE A 451 8.37 1.07 -11.37
CA ILE A 451 8.26 2.51 -11.12
C ILE A 451 9.58 3.01 -10.54
N ILE A 452 10.19 3.96 -11.25
CA ILE A 452 11.43 4.64 -10.86
C ILE A 452 11.08 6.06 -10.45
N ARG A 453 11.33 6.41 -9.18
CA ARG A 453 11.09 7.76 -8.66
C ARG A 453 12.36 8.58 -8.65
N THR A 454 12.31 9.78 -9.22
CA THR A 454 13.42 10.74 -9.20
C THR A 454 13.53 11.45 -7.85
N LYS A 455 14.49 12.36 -7.73
CA LYS A 455 14.74 13.08 -6.48
C LYS A 455 13.65 14.13 -6.18
N GLU A 456 13.11 14.76 -7.20
CA GLU A 456 12.01 15.74 -7.13
C GLU A 456 10.63 15.06 -7.21
N GLU A 457 10.56 13.74 -6.94
CA GLU A 457 9.34 12.93 -6.84
C GLU A 457 8.57 12.74 -8.16
N ASP A 458 9.23 12.87 -9.32
CA ASP A 458 8.67 12.45 -10.61
C ASP A 458 8.80 10.92 -10.79
N ASP A 459 7.77 10.28 -11.33
CA ASP A 459 7.74 8.82 -11.54
C ASP A 459 7.89 8.47 -13.03
N PHE A 460 8.81 7.55 -13.33
CA PHE A 460 8.91 6.85 -14.62
C PHE A 460 8.39 5.42 -14.47
N VAL A 461 7.38 5.06 -15.26
CA VAL A 461 6.79 3.73 -15.30
C VAL A 461 7.29 2.98 -16.54
N VAL A 462 7.97 1.86 -16.32
CA VAL A 462 8.70 1.12 -17.35
C VAL A 462 8.26 -0.33 -17.40
N ASP A 463 7.85 -0.81 -18.57
CA ASP A 463 7.56 -2.23 -18.81
C ASP A 463 8.82 -2.92 -19.37
N THR A 464 9.38 -3.89 -18.63
CA THR A 464 10.65 -4.57 -18.94
C THR A 464 10.61 -6.08 -18.73
N GLU A 465 11.31 -6.86 -19.55
CA GLU A 465 11.44 -8.32 -19.36
C GLU A 465 12.50 -8.69 -18.29
N TYR A 466 13.27 -7.70 -17.82
CA TYR A 466 14.36 -7.92 -16.86
C TYR A 466 13.92 -7.77 -15.41
N THR A 467 14.51 -8.57 -14.53
CA THR A 467 14.32 -8.51 -13.08
C THR A 467 15.18 -7.42 -12.45
N TRP A 468 14.59 -6.66 -11.54
CA TRP A 468 15.25 -5.62 -10.74
C TRP A 468 14.94 -5.83 -9.25
N ASN A 469 15.59 -5.09 -8.36
CA ASN A 469 15.21 -5.04 -6.95
C ASN A 469 14.66 -3.65 -6.58
N GLU A 470 13.74 -3.64 -5.63
CA GLU A 470 13.31 -2.39 -4.99
C GLU A 470 14.50 -1.74 -4.26
N PHE A 471 14.49 -0.40 -4.24
CA PHE A 471 15.53 0.47 -3.70
C PHE A 471 16.87 0.47 -4.47
N ASP A 472 16.96 -0.25 -5.60
CA ASP A 472 18.09 -0.11 -6.51
C ASP A 472 18.08 1.28 -7.14
N ARG A 473 19.26 1.90 -7.23
CA ARG A 473 19.45 3.19 -7.89
C ARG A 473 19.87 2.99 -9.33
N VAL A 474 19.08 3.54 -10.23
CA VAL A 474 19.18 3.34 -11.66
C VAL A 474 19.11 4.67 -12.38
N SER A 475 19.37 4.66 -13.68
CA SER A 475 19.08 5.79 -14.54
C SER A 475 18.24 5.38 -15.73
N VAL A 476 17.46 6.32 -16.25
CA VAL A 476 16.57 6.10 -17.38
C VAL A 476 17.15 6.70 -18.64
N LYS A 477 16.95 5.99 -19.75
CA LYS A 477 17.29 6.45 -21.09
C LYS A 477 16.11 6.25 -22.01
N ILE A 478 15.84 7.26 -22.82
CA ILE A 478 14.69 7.27 -23.73
C ILE A 478 15.21 7.59 -25.13
N PRO A 479 15.01 6.70 -26.13
CA PRO A 479 15.39 6.99 -27.49
C PRO A 479 14.60 8.20 -28.04
N PRO A 480 15.24 9.13 -28.77
CA PRO A 480 14.60 10.39 -29.21
C PRO A 480 13.32 10.19 -30.02
N GLU A 481 13.27 9.14 -30.85
CA GLU A 481 12.13 8.80 -31.71
C GLU A 481 10.91 8.27 -30.94
N LYS A 482 11.08 7.94 -29.65
CA LYS A 482 10.00 7.43 -28.81
C LYS A 482 9.32 8.52 -27.98
N ILE A 483 9.91 9.70 -27.93
CA ILE A 483 9.37 10.86 -27.22
C ILE A 483 8.34 11.52 -28.12
N LYS A 484 7.06 11.42 -27.75
CA LYS A 484 5.99 12.13 -28.45
C LYS A 484 5.74 13.49 -27.82
N LEU A 485 5.65 14.51 -28.66
CA LEU A 485 5.44 15.89 -28.22
C LEU A 485 4.10 16.42 -28.71
N THR A 486 3.39 17.15 -27.86
CA THR A 486 2.18 17.90 -28.21
C THR A 486 2.25 19.32 -27.64
N LEU A 487 2.05 20.33 -28.47
CA LEU A 487 2.04 21.73 -28.04
C LEU A 487 0.88 22.00 -27.07
N LYS A 488 1.16 22.73 -25.97
CA LYS A 488 0.11 23.20 -25.05
C LYS A 488 -0.57 24.49 -25.53
N HIS A 489 0.17 25.32 -26.26
CA HIS A 489 -0.26 26.63 -26.78
C HIS A 489 0.25 26.84 -28.22
N GLU A 490 -0.33 27.79 -28.96
CA GLU A 490 0.17 28.16 -30.30
C GLU A 490 1.58 28.78 -30.22
N VAL A 491 2.46 28.40 -31.15
CA VAL A 491 3.86 28.83 -31.21
C VAL A 491 3.95 30.27 -31.73
N ASN A 492 4.89 31.06 -31.19
CA ASN A 492 5.17 32.40 -31.71
C ASN A 492 5.87 32.31 -33.08
N ASN A 493 5.22 32.80 -34.13
CA ASN A 493 5.80 32.85 -35.47
C ASN A 493 6.97 33.84 -35.51
N HIS A 494 8.12 33.42 -36.01
CA HIS A 494 9.18 34.34 -36.39
C HIS A 494 8.92 34.83 -37.82
N GLU A 495 8.34 36.02 -37.96
CA GLU A 495 8.28 36.71 -39.27
C GLU A 495 9.70 37.13 -39.67
N LYS A 496 10.18 36.62 -40.82
CA LYS A 496 11.38 37.14 -41.48
C LYS A 496 11.05 38.49 -42.13
N ASP A 497 11.73 39.55 -41.70
CA ASP A 497 11.92 40.77 -42.50
C ASP A 497 12.87 40.51 -43.69
#